data_AF-A0A426SJA4-F1
#
_entry.id   AF-A0A426SJA4-F1
#
_cell.length_a   1.000
_cell.length_b   1.000
_cell.length_c   1.000
_cell.angle_alpha   90.00
_cell.angle_beta   90.00
_cell.angle_gamma   90.00
#
_symmetry.space_group_name_H-M   'P 1'
#
loop_
_entity.id
_entity.type
_entity.pdbx_description
1 polymer ?
#
loop_
_entity_poly.entity_id
_entity_poly.type
_entity_poly.pdbx_seq_one_letter_code
_entity_poly.pdbx_strand_id
1 'polypeptide(L)'
;MAVRVDVSELRTLSTAMARIPDKVQRGVRPVVSKGALNIKQELQMDLASSQSFRGITFSVNYDVKVTAGGVEAEIGPDKDKYGGALANVAIFGTSRGGGTVPDPSIALMAEADRFETALGDLFKGLL
;
A
#
# COMPACT_ATOMS: atom_id res chain seq x y z
N MET A 1 -45.71 14.90 -10.96
CA MET A 1 -45.19 13.56 -10.60
C MET A 1 -44.05 13.76 -9.62
N ALA A 2 -44.21 13.35 -8.36
CA ALA A 2 -43.20 13.54 -7.32
C ALA A 2 -42.43 12.24 -7.12
N VAL A 3 -41.12 12.25 -7.37
CA VAL A 3 -40.24 11.12 -7.11
C VAL A 3 -39.93 11.12 -5.61
N ARG A 4 -40.26 10.03 -4.91
CA ARG A 4 -39.83 9.81 -3.52
C ARG A 4 -38.61 8.91 -3.55
N VAL A 5 -37.49 9.43 -3.08
CA VAL A 5 -36.24 8.69 -2.92
C VAL A 5 -36.13 8.29 -1.45
N ASP A 6 -35.99 7.00 -1.17
CA ASP A 6 -35.67 6.51 0.16
C ASP A 6 -34.17 6.74 0.44
N VAL A 7 -33.87 7.47 1.51
CA VAL A 7 -32.51 7.82 1.94
C VAL A 7 -32.20 7.27 3.33
N SER A 8 -33.04 6.38 3.86
CA SER A 8 -32.88 5.80 5.20
C SER A 8 -31.57 5.01 5.34
N GLU A 9 -31.19 4.26 4.31
CA GLU A 9 -29.90 3.54 4.25
C GLU A 9 -28.72 4.50 4.20
N LEU A 10 -28.81 5.57 3.40
CA LEU A 10 -27.76 6.59 3.31
C LEU A 10 -27.54 7.31 4.65
N ARG A 11 -28.63 7.59 5.39
CA ARG A 11 -28.58 8.14 6.75
C ARG A 11 -27.99 7.16 7.76
N THR A 12 -28.29 5.88 7.62
CA THR A 12 -27.74 4.83 8.49
C THR A 12 -26.25 4.71 8.29
N LEU A 13 -25.80 4.70 7.03
CA LEU A 13 -24.39 4.71 6.66
C LEU A 13 -23.69 5.99 7.16
N SER A 14 -24.27 7.17 6.96
CA SER A 14 -23.66 8.41 7.43
C SER A 14 -23.51 8.44 8.96
N THR A 15 -24.48 7.87 9.68
CA THR A 15 -24.43 7.77 11.15
C THR A 15 -23.40 6.75 11.60
N ALA A 16 -23.26 5.63 10.90
CA ALA A 16 -22.21 4.63 11.16
C ALA A 16 -20.81 5.22 10.91
N MET A 17 -20.63 5.98 9.83
CA MET A 17 -19.37 6.67 9.53
C MET A 17 -19.07 7.79 10.52
N ALA A 18 -20.07 8.55 10.96
CA ALA A 18 -19.91 9.57 12.00
C ALA A 18 -19.52 9.00 13.37
N ARG A 19 -19.75 7.70 13.60
CA ARG A 19 -19.33 7.00 14.81
C ARG A 19 -17.89 6.50 14.75
N ILE A 20 -17.23 6.52 13.57
CA ILE A 20 -15.80 6.22 13.48
C ILE A 20 -15.06 7.37 14.17
N PRO A 21 -14.38 7.14 15.30
CA PRO A 21 -13.68 8.21 15.99
C PRO A 21 -12.64 8.87 15.08
N ASP A 22 -12.53 10.20 15.09
CA ASP A 22 -11.48 10.94 14.37
C ASP A 22 -10.06 10.42 14.70
N LYS A 23 -9.90 9.80 15.87
CA LYS A 23 -8.65 9.14 16.29
C LYS A 23 -8.36 7.87 15.48
N VAL A 24 -9.38 7.08 15.12
CA VAL A 24 -9.22 5.93 14.20
C VAL A 24 -8.75 6.43 12.84
N GLN A 25 -9.45 7.41 12.26
CA GLN A 25 -9.10 7.94 10.93
C GLN A 25 -7.68 8.51 10.89
N ARG A 26 -7.27 9.24 11.94
CA ARG A 26 -5.90 9.76 12.07
C ARG A 26 -4.85 8.68 12.34
N GLY A 27 -5.22 7.59 13.00
CA GLY A 27 -4.31 6.50 13.37
C GLY A 27 -4.05 5.49 12.25
N VAL A 28 -5.02 5.28 11.35
CA VAL A 28 -4.88 4.34 10.24
C VAL A 28 -3.80 4.79 9.25
N ARG A 29 -3.72 6.09 8.94
CA ARG A 29 -2.73 6.61 7.98
C ARG A 29 -1.27 6.33 8.38
N PRO A 30 -0.85 6.56 9.64
CA PRO A 30 0.46 6.12 10.13
C PRO A 30 0.72 4.62 9.97
N VAL A 31 -0.25 3.76 10.28
CA VAL A 31 -0.10 2.30 10.16
C VAL A 31 0.10 1.90 8.70
N VAL A 32 -0.73 2.41 7.79
CA VAL A 32 -0.60 2.20 6.34
C VAL A 32 0.74 2.70 5.82
N SER A 33 1.15 3.91 6.21
CA SER A 33 2.45 4.45 5.80
C SER A 33 3.62 3.62 6.34
N LYS A 34 3.51 3.04 7.53
CA LYS A 34 4.58 2.22 8.10
C LYS A 34 4.69 0.86 7.40
N GLY A 35 3.56 0.20 7.12
CA GLY A 35 3.55 -1.02 6.31
C GLY A 35 4.13 -0.79 4.92
N ALA A 36 3.70 0.30 4.26
CA ALA A 36 4.24 0.69 2.95
C ALA A 36 5.75 0.97 2.97
N LEU A 37 6.25 1.59 4.04
CA LEU A 37 7.68 1.83 4.22
C LEU A 37 8.46 0.51 4.38
N ASN A 38 7.93 -0.44 5.16
CA ASN A 38 8.56 -1.75 5.35
C ASN A 38 8.62 -2.53 4.02
N ILE A 39 7.52 -2.55 3.26
CA ILE A 39 7.47 -3.18 1.93
C ILE A 39 8.46 -2.49 0.97
N LYS A 40 8.49 -1.15 0.94
CA LYS A 40 9.46 -0.40 0.14
C LYS A 40 10.90 -0.81 0.46
N GLN A 41 11.24 -0.95 1.73
CA GLN A 41 12.59 -1.35 2.16
C GLN A 41 12.94 -2.76 1.68
N GLU A 42 12.00 -3.70 1.78
CA GLU A 42 12.19 -5.06 1.28
C GLU A 42 12.43 -5.09 -0.24
N LEU A 43 11.59 -4.40 -1.03
CA LEU A 43 11.77 -4.30 -2.47
C LEU A 43 13.10 -3.64 -2.86
N GLN A 44 13.56 -2.68 -2.05
CA GLN A 44 14.86 -2.06 -2.22
C GLN A 44 16.01 -3.04 -1.98
N MET A 45 15.89 -3.89 -0.96
CA MET A 45 16.85 -4.95 -0.65
C MET A 45 16.88 -6.02 -1.74
N ASP A 46 15.71 -6.45 -2.22
CA ASP A 46 15.56 -7.39 -3.33
C ASP A 46 16.28 -6.90 -4.58
N LEU A 47 16.04 -5.64 -4.97
CA LEU A 47 16.74 -5.01 -6.09
C LEU A 47 18.25 -4.89 -5.84
N ALA A 48 18.64 -4.50 -4.62
CA ALA A 48 20.05 -4.34 -4.26
C ALA A 48 20.82 -5.67 -4.27
N SER A 49 20.14 -6.79 -4.03
CA SER A 49 20.71 -8.14 -4.10
C SER A 49 20.95 -8.63 -5.53
N SER A 50 20.27 -8.04 -6.52
CA SER A 50 20.43 -8.38 -7.92
C SER A 50 21.76 -7.85 -8.49
N GLN A 51 22.52 -8.72 -9.15
CA GLN A 51 23.75 -8.34 -9.86
C GLN A 51 23.49 -7.32 -10.97
N SER A 52 22.35 -7.42 -11.66
CA SER A 52 22.02 -6.62 -12.84
C SER A 52 21.13 -5.42 -12.53
N PHE A 53 20.33 -5.47 -11.47
CA PHE A 53 19.29 -4.46 -11.18
C PHE A 53 19.52 -3.64 -9.91
N ARG A 54 20.63 -3.81 -9.19
CA ARG A 54 20.98 -2.97 -8.02
C ARG A 54 20.99 -1.47 -8.29
N GLY A 55 21.23 -1.05 -9.54
CA GLY A 55 21.29 0.35 -9.93
C GLY A 55 19.93 1.06 -9.90
N ILE A 56 18.81 0.34 -9.77
CA ILE A 56 17.47 0.93 -9.83
C ILE A 56 16.74 0.92 -8.48
N THR A 57 17.41 0.54 -7.38
CA THR A 57 16.85 0.52 -6.02
C THR A 57 16.18 1.84 -5.61
N PHE A 58 16.74 2.98 -6.01
CA PHE A 58 16.19 4.30 -5.66
C PHE A 58 14.89 4.66 -6.41
N SER A 59 14.52 3.90 -7.45
CA SER A 59 13.26 4.09 -8.15
C SER A 59 12.06 3.68 -7.29
N VAL A 60 12.24 2.76 -6.35
CA VAL A 60 11.15 2.29 -5.47
C VAL A 60 10.68 3.41 -4.55
N ASN A 61 9.38 3.67 -4.57
CA ASN A 61 8.73 4.63 -3.69
C ASN A 61 7.40 4.08 -3.15
N TYR A 62 6.79 4.86 -2.26
CA TYR A 62 5.38 4.67 -1.94
C TYR A 62 4.67 6.02 -1.83
N ASP A 63 3.39 6.02 -2.16
CA ASP A 63 2.49 7.15 -1.99
C ASP A 63 1.26 6.73 -1.21
N VAL A 64 0.86 7.53 -0.21
CA VAL A 64 -0.30 7.26 0.63
C VAL A 64 -1.45 8.16 0.22
N LYS A 65 -2.58 7.55 -0.15
CA LYS A 65 -3.80 8.23 -0.59
C LYS A 65 -4.90 7.98 0.42
N VAL A 66 -5.62 9.03 0.79
CA VAL A 66 -6.86 8.92 1.57
C VAL A 66 -8.00 8.99 0.57
N THR A 67 -8.79 7.92 0.50
CA THR A 67 -9.95 7.79 -0.38
C THR A 67 -11.23 7.79 0.47
N ALA A 68 -12.39 7.84 -0.18
CA ALA A 68 -13.66 7.64 0.52
C ALA A 68 -13.78 6.23 1.13
N GLY A 69 -13.02 5.25 0.59
CA GLY A 69 -13.00 3.87 1.04
C GLY A 69 -11.98 3.57 2.16
N GLY A 70 -11.04 4.47 2.44
CA GLY A 70 -10.05 4.28 3.49
C GLY A 70 -8.71 4.96 3.20
N VAL A 71 -7.64 4.39 3.75
CA VAL A 71 -6.28 4.83 3.47
C VAL A 71 -5.57 3.72 2.72
N GLU A 72 -5.02 4.06 1.56
CA GLU A 72 -4.35 3.14 0.66
C GLU A 72 -2.91 3.60 0.45
N ALA A 73 -2.00 2.65 0.24
CA ALA A 73 -0.65 2.93 -0.18
C ALA A 73 -0.36 2.23 -1.50
N GLU A 74 0.18 2.98 -2.45
CA GLU A 74 0.71 2.45 -3.70
C GLU A 74 2.22 2.33 -3.54
N ILE A 75 2.78 1.12 -3.69
CA ILE A 75 4.20 0.84 -3.46
C ILE A 75 4.78 0.23 -4.73
N GLY A 76 5.91 0.78 -5.18
CA GLY A 76 6.64 0.17 -6.29
C GLY A 76 7.65 1.10 -6.95
N PRO A 77 8.32 0.62 -8.01
CA PRO A 77 9.23 1.39 -8.85
C PRO A 77 8.49 2.51 -9.58
N ASP A 78 8.93 3.75 -9.35
CA ASP A 78 8.46 4.93 -10.07
C ASP A 78 9.07 4.93 -11.48
N LYS A 79 8.21 4.79 -12.50
CA LYS A 79 8.62 4.68 -13.91
C LYS A 79 9.26 5.96 -14.45
N ASP A 80 9.00 7.10 -13.84
CA ASP A 80 9.55 8.39 -14.25
C ASP A 80 10.94 8.64 -13.65
N LYS A 81 11.35 7.82 -12.65
CA LYS A 81 12.72 7.84 -12.13
C LYS A 81 13.67 7.05 -13.00
N TYR A 82 14.94 7.43 -12.95
CA TYR A 82 16.00 6.75 -13.68
C TYR A 82 15.97 5.23 -13.43
N GLY A 83 15.83 4.48 -14.52
CA GLY A 83 15.77 3.02 -14.50
C GLY A 83 14.50 2.40 -13.91
N GLY A 84 13.50 3.20 -13.51
CA GLY A 84 12.26 2.67 -12.95
C GLY A 84 11.49 1.75 -13.88
N ALA A 85 11.45 2.07 -15.18
CA ALA A 85 10.85 1.20 -16.20
C ALA A 85 11.54 -0.17 -16.33
N LEU A 86 12.83 -0.28 -15.95
CA LEU A 86 13.57 -1.56 -15.98
C LEU A 86 13.09 -2.53 -14.89
N ALA A 87 12.36 -2.07 -13.88
CA ALA A 87 11.89 -2.93 -12.82
C ALA A 87 10.91 -4.02 -13.32
N ASN A 88 10.15 -3.75 -14.39
CA ASN A 88 9.33 -4.79 -15.04
C ASN A 88 10.20 -5.93 -15.59
N VAL A 89 11.35 -5.60 -16.18
CA VAL A 89 12.32 -6.60 -16.66
C VAL A 89 12.99 -7.31 -15.48
N ALA A 90 13.28 -6.57 -14.41
CA ALA A 90 13.89 -7.14 -13.20
C ALA A 90 13.00 -8.20 -12.54
N ILE A 91 11.70 -7.90 -12.43
CA ILE A 91 10.69 -8.73 -11.74
C ILE A 91 10.13 -9.82 -12.66
N PHE A 92 9.66 -9.47 -13.86
CA PHE A 92 8.93 -10.41 -14.74
C PHE A 92 9.83 -11.04 -15.80
N GLY A 93 10.97 -10.43 -16.10
CA GLY A 93 11.86 -10.89 -17.16
C GLY A 93 11.33 -10.65 -18.56
N THR A 94 12.12 -11.11 -19.53
CA THR A 94 11.82 -11.08 -20.96
C THR A 94 12.40 -12.33 -21.61
N SER A 95 12.16 -12.53 -22.92
CA SER A 95 12.84 -13.58 -23.70
C SER A 95 14.37 -13.44 -23.76
N ARG A 96 14.92 -12.31 -23.34
CA ARG A 96 16.37 -12.02 -23.33
C ARG A 96 16.98 -12.02 -21.93
N GLY A 97 16.25 -12.49 -20.92
CA GLY A 97 16.67 -12.51 -19.52
C GLY A 97 15.92 -11.48 -18.66
N GLY A 98 16.35 -11.36 -17.40
CA GLY A 98 15.63 -10.68 -16.33
C GLY A 98 14.85 -11.67 -15.46
N GLY A 99 13.91 -11.19 -14.65
CA GLY A 99 13.12 -12.03 -13.74
C GLY A 99 13.94 -12.58 -12.56
N THR A 100 14.98 -11.84 -12.17
CA THR A 100 15.90 -12.23 -11.09
C THR A 100 15.53 -11.62 -9.75
N VAL A 101 14.57 -10.71 -9.75
CA VAL A 101 14.09 -10.00 -8.56
C VAL A 101 12.78 -10.65 -8.13
N PRO A 102 12.60 -10.97 -6.84
CA PRO A 102 11.36 -11.51 -6.31
C PRO A 102 10.11 -10.70 -6.70
N ASP A 103 8.98 -11.38 -6.82
CA ASP A 103 7.69 -10.73 -7.05
C ASP A 103 7.31 -9.87 -5.83
N PRO A 104 6.87 -8.61 -6.01
CA PRO A 104 6.51 -7.72 -4.90
C PRO A 104 5.45 -8.25 -3.95
N SER A 105 4.61 -9.20 -4.39
CA SER A 105 3.64 -9.87 -3.53
C SER A 105 4.28 -10.62 -2.38
N ILE A 106 5.53 -11.08 -2.51
CA ILE A 106 6.26 -11.75 -1.43
C ILE A 106 6.53 -10.77 -0.28
N ALA A 107 7.01 -9.57 -0.60
CA ALA A 107 7.22 -8.50 0.39
C ALA A 107 5.89 -8.05 1.03
N LEU A 108 4.82 -7.97 0.23
CA LEU A 108 3.48 -7.65 0.71
C LEU A 108 2.98 -8.70 1.73
N MET A 109 3.10 -9.99 1.41
CA MET A 109 2.69 -11.08 2.29
C MET A 109 3.53 -11.13 3.57
N ALA A 110 4.84 -10.87 3.47
CA ALA A 110 5.74 -10.84 4.63
C ALA A 110 5.40 -9.72 5.63
N GLU A 111 4.76 -8.64 5.17
CA GLU A 111 4.31 -7.52 6.03
C GLU A 111 2.89 -7.70 6.56
N ALA A 112 2.08 -8.59 5.97
CA ALA A 112 0.65 -8.73 6.27
C ALA A 112 0.36 -8.91 7.77
N ASP A 113 1.02 -9.87 8.44
CA ASP A 113 0.80 -10.14 9.86
C ASP A 113 1.13 -8.94 10.75
N ARG A 114 2.20 -8.20 10.43
CA ARG A 114 2.61 -7.01 11.19
C ARG A 114 1.62 -5.88 10.99
N PHE A 115 1.15 -5.71 9.78
CA PHE A 115 0.15 -4.72 9.42
C PHE A 115 -1.19 -5.00 10.11
N GLU A 116 -1.66 -6.24 10.08
CA GLU A 116 -2.89 -6.67 10.77
C GLU A 116 -2.78 -6.48 12.30
N THR A 117 -1.64 -6.85 12.88
CA THR A 117 -1.36 -6.64 14.30
C THR A 117 -1.40 -5.15 14.65
N ALA A 118 -0.73 -4.30 13.88
CA ALA A 118 -0.68 -2.86 14.10
C ALA A 118 -2.06 -2.19 13.98
N LEU A 119 -2.88 -2.64 13.03
CA LEU A 119 -4.28 -2.21 12.94
C LEU A 119 -5.08 -2.69 14.15
N GLY A 120 -4.94 -3.96 14.55
CA GLY A 120 -5.62 -4.51 15.71
C GLY A 120 -5.29 -3.75 17.00
N ASP A 121 -4.03 -3.41 17.22
CA ASP A 121 -3.58 -2.65 18.39
C ASP A 121 -4.08 -1.20 18.36
N LEU A 122 -4.13 -0.58 17.18
CA LEU A 122 -4.78 0.73 17.02
C LEU A 122 -6.24 0.68 17.47
N PHE A 123 -7.01 -0.32 17.04
CA PHE A 123 -8.42 -0.44 17.39
C PHE A 123 -8.63 -0.74 18.88
N LYS A 124 -7.81 -1.61 19.48
CA LYS A 124 -7.85 -1.89 20.92
C LYS A 124 -7.58 -0.64 21.75
N GLY A 125 -6.66 0.23 21.33
CA GLY A 125 -6.36 1.48 22.03
C GLY A 125 -7.46 2.54 21.95
N LEU A 126 -8.54 2.28 21.19
CA LEU A 126 -9.64 3.21 20.94
C LEU A 126 -10.99 2.73 21.50
N LEU A 127 -11.08 1.48 21.97
CA LEU A 127 -12.21 0.89 22.70
C LEU A 127 -11.98 1.01 24.21
#